data_AF-A0A923WRM9-F1
#
_entry.id   AF-A0A923WRM9-F1
#
_cell.length_a   1.000
_cell.length_b   1.000
_cell.length_c   1.000
_cell.angle_alpha   90.00
_cell.angle_beta   90.00
_cell.angle_gamma   90.00
#
_symmetry.space_group_name_H-M   'P 1'
#
loop_
_entity.id
_entity.type
_entity.pdbx_description
1 polymer ?
#
loop_
_entity_poly.entity_id
_entity_poly.type
_entity_poly.pdbx_seq_one_letter_code
_entity_poly.pdbx_strand_id
1 'polypeptide(L)'
;MAIILPVMLILLAVPLFFGRAFWHYSVAQKAAHDGARYMSEIPLSEMNAPTRIGAHLAVAAKIVADEMSDLNPGSEPTTVTYQCEYPFGYATCDGRNTPKSVRVLVRTSMFDTIFANFTSDFVDVNGLVLNAAVTMPYVAN
;
A
#
# COMPACT_ATOMS: atom_id res chain seq x y z
N MET A 1 28.85 35.84 3.12
CA MET A 1 27.64 35.16 3.64
C MET A 1 26.70 34.82 2.48
N ALA A 2 27.06 33.85 1.64
CA ALA A 2 26.22 33.44 0.49
C ALA A 2 25.94 31.91 0.47
N ILE A 3 26.66 31.14 1.30
CA ILE A 3 26.59 29.67 1.36
C ILE A 3 25.58 29.18 2.41
N ILE A 4 25.22 30.02 3.39
CA ILE A 4 24.32 29.63 4.49
C ILE A 4 22.93 29.28 3.97
N LEU A 5 22.40 30.08 3.04
CA LEU A 5 21.06 29.86 2.48
C LEU A 5 20.95 28.53 1.70
N PRO A 6 21.84 28.18 0.75
CA PRO A 6 21.74 26.89 0.05
C PRO A 6 21.98 25.70 1.00
N VAL A 7 22.87 25.81 1.98
CA VAL A 7 23.08 24.75 2.98
C VAL A 7 21.82 24.53 3.82
N MET A 8 21.17 25.60 4.25
CA MET A 8 19.95 25.51 5.05
C MET A 8 18.77 24.94 4.23
N LEU A 9 18.68 25.28 2.93
CA LEU A 9 17.68 24.71 2.03
C LEU A 9 17.85 23.20 1.85
N ILE A 10 19.07 22.70 1.68
CA ILE A 10 19.34 21.26 1.61
C ILE A 10 18.98 20.58 2.93
N LEU A 11 19.38 21.20 4.05
CA LEU A 11 19.07 20.69 5.39
C LEU A 11 17.56 20.60 5.67
N LEU A 12 16.75 21.43 5.00
CA LEU A 12 15.29 21.40 5.09
C LEU A 12 14.66 20.43 4.07
N ALA A 13 15.20 20.36 2.85
CA ALA A 13 14.67 19.55 1.77
C ALA A 13 14.68 18.05 2.11
N VAL A 14 15.81 17.57 2.66
CA VAL A 14 15.98 16.16 3.02
C VAL A 14 14.95 15.67 4.05
N PRO A 15 14.81 16.27 5.25
CA PRO A 15 13.81 15.81 6.22
C PRO A 15 12.38 15.99 5.72
N LEU A 16 12.09 17.02 4.91
CA LEU A 16 10.76 17.19 4.33
C LEU A 16 10.44 16.07 3.34
N PHE A 17 11.40 15.70 2.47
CA PHE A 17 11.26 14.60 1.53
C PHE A 17 10.99 13.27 2.25
N PHE A 18 11.81 12.93 3.25
CA PHE A 18 11.61 11.71 4.03
C PHE A 18 10.33 11.76 4.86
N GLY A 19 9.95 12.92 5.41
CA GLY A 19 8.69 13.10 6.11
C GLY A 19 7.48 12.79 5.23
N ARG A 20 7.50 13.25 3.97
CA ARG A 20 6.48 12.90 2.98
C ARG A 20 6.51 11.41 2.64
N ALA A 21 7.69 10.85 2.38
CA ALA A 21 7.82 9.42 2.06
C ALA A 21 7.26 8.52 3.18
N PHE A 22 7.59 8.81 4.45
CA PHE A 22 7.07 8.09 5.60
C PHE A 22 5.58 8.30 5.80
N TRP A 23 5.07 9.51 5.57
CA TRP A 23 3.63 9.77 5.58
C TRP A 23 2.90 8.89 4.55
N HIS A 24 3.33 8.92 3.29
CA HIS A 24 2.73 8.09 2.23
C HIS A 24 2.80 6.60 2.55
N TYR A 25 3.95 6.13 3.05
CA TYR A 25 4.13 4.74 3.46
C TYR A 25 3.19 4.36 4.62
N SER A 26 3.05 5.22 5.63
CA SER A 26 2.19 4.94 6.79
C SER A 26 0.71 4.83 6.41
N VAL A 27 0.24 5.67 5.49
CA VAL A 27 -1.14 5.58 4.98
C VAL A 27 -1.32 4.34 4.10
N ALA A 28 -0.36 4.01 3.24
CA ALA A 28 -0.40 2.76 2.47
C ALA A 28 -0.41 1.51 3.40
N GLN A 29 0.36 1.54 4.50
CA GLN A 29 0.38 0.49 5.50
C GLN A 29 -0.94 0.37 6.25
N LYS A 30 -1.56 1.50 6.62
CA LYS A 30 -2.89 1.52 7.23
C LYS A 30 -3.96 0.98 6.28
N ALA A 31 -3.96 1.44 5.04
CA ALA A 31 -4.90 0.96 4.02
C ALA A 31 -4.75 -0.55 3.78
N ALA A 32 -3.52 -1.05 3.65
CA ALA A 32 -3.24 -2.48 3.53
C ALA A 32 -3.73 -3.27 4.77
N HIS A 33 -3.54 -2.72 5.96
CA HIS A 33 -4.01 -3.30 7.21
C HIS A 33 -5.54 -3.39 7.26
N ASP A 34 -6.25 -2.33 6.92
CA ASP A 34 -7.71 -2.32 6.96
C ASP A 34 -8.34 -3.24 5.89
N GLY A 35 -7.72 -3.31 4.70
CA GLY A 35 -8.08 -4.30 3.68
C GLY A 35 -7.81 -5.74 4.13
N ALA A 36 -6.66 -6.00 4.75
CA ALA A 36 -6.32 -7.34 5.27
C ALA A 36 -7.26 -7.76 6.40
N ARG A 37 -7.64 -6.81 7.28
CA ARG A 37 -8.58 -7.03 8.37
C ARG A 37 -9.94 -7.44 7.85
N TYR A 38 -10.50 -6.66 6.93
CA TYR A 38 -11.78 -6.99 6.31
C TYR A 38 -11.76 -8.40 5.69
N MET A 39 -10.71 -8.73 4.93
CA MET A 39 -10.59 -10.04 4.29
C MET A 39 -10.41 -11.20 5.29
N SER A 40 -9.76 -10.95 6.44
CA SER A 40 -9.55 -11.95 7.49
C SER A 40 -10.82 -12.33 8.27
N GLU A 41 -11.83 -11.47 8.22
CA GLU A 41 -13.10 -11.60 8.93
C GLU A 41 -14.26 -12.10 8.02
N ILE A 42 -14.01 -12.31 6.72
CA ILE A 42 -15.04 -12.81 5.77
C ILE A 42 -15.51 -14.20 6.22
N PRO A 43 -16.83 -14.46 6.32
CA PRO A 43 -17.36 -15.76 6.73
C PRO A 43 -16.84 -16.92 5.86
N LEU A 44 -16.63 -18.10 6.46
CA LEU A 44 -16.14 -19.29 5.75
C LEU A 44 -17.01 -19.67 4.54
N SER A 45 -18.32 -19.46 4.61
CA SER A 45 -19.25 -19.73 3.50
C SER A 45 -19.04 -18.81 2.30
N GLU A 46 -18.57 -17.59 2.54
CA GLU A 46 -18.29 -16.59 1.51
C GLU A 46 -16.86 -16.72 0.99
N MET A 47 -15.91 -16.99 1.89
CA MET A 47 -14.51 -17.21 1.54
C MET A 47 -14.33 -18.46 0.68
N ASN A 48 -15.07 -19.56 0.95
CA ASN A 48 -15.01 -20.78 0.13
C ASN A 48 -16.01 -20.77 -1.04
N ALA A 49 -16.49 -19.60 -1.45
CA ALA A 49 -17.38 -19.46 -2.61
C ALA A 49 -16.68 -18.70 -3.75
N PRO A 50 -16.21 -19.40 -4.80
CA PRO A 50 -15.51 -18.77 -5.93
C PRO A 50 -16.32 -17.69 -6.66
N THR A 51 -17.66 -17.79 -6.60
CA THR A 51 -18.58 -16.83 -7.21
C THR A 51 -18.79 -15.57 -6.36
N ARG A 52 -18.43 -15.59 -5.08
CA ARG A 52 -18.68 -14.49 -4.12
C ARG A 52 -17.40 -13.79 -3.67
N ILE A 53 -16.26 -14.50 -3.64
CA ILE A 53 -14.97 -13.93 -3.23
C ILE A 53 -14.59 -12.68 -4.04
N GLY A 54 -14.94 -12.62 -5.32
CA GLY A 54 -14.69 -11.45 -6.18
C GLY A 54 -15.39 -10.18 -5.69
N ALA A 55 -16.59 -10.30 -5.14
CA ALA A 55 -17.30 -9.16 -4.54
C ALA A 55 -16.61 -8.68 -3.27
N HIS A 56 -16.13 -9.60 -2.43
CA HIS A 56 -15.35 -9.23 -1.24
C HIS A 56 -14.01 -8.59 -1.59
N LEU A 57 -13.30 -9.08 -2.60
CA LEU A 57 -12.09 -8.45 -3.11
C LEU A 57 -12.36 -7.03 -3.63
N ALA A 58 -13.49 -6.81 -4.30
CA ALA A 58 -13.90 -5.47 -4.73
C ALA A 58 -14.20 -4.53 -3.55
N VAL A 59 -14.84 -5.03 -2.48
CA VAL A 59 -15.05 -4.27 -1.25
C VAL A 59 -13.72 -3.94 -0.57
N ALA A 60 -12.81 -4.91 -0.43
CA ALA A 60 -11.48 -4.67 0.12
C ALA A 60 -10.72 -3.63 -0.71
N ALA A 61 -10.79 -3.72 -2.05
CA ALA A 61 -10.20 -2.74 -2.97
C ALA A 61 -10.79 -1.35 -2.79
N LYS A 62 -12.09 -1.26 -2.56
CA LYS A 62 -12.75 0.01 -2.25
C LYS A 62 -12.29 0.59 -0.91
N ILE A 63 -12.16 -0.22 0.14
CA ILE A 63 -11.63 0.22 1.44
C ILE A 63 -10.22 0.81 1.27
N VAL A 64 -9.33 0.09 0.58
CA VAL A 64 -7.97 0.56 0.32
C VAL A 64 -7.98 1.85 -0.52
N ALA A 65 -8.82 1.92 -1.54
CA ALA A 65 -8.94 3.10 -2.39
C ALA A 65 -9.47 4.32 -1.63
N ASP A 66 -10.46 4.14 -0.76
CA ASP A 66 -11.04 5.21 0.06
C ASP A 66 -9.99 5.74 1.06
N GLU A 67 -9.24 4.87 1.74
CA GLU A 67 -8.14 5.25 2.64
C GLU A 67 -6.96 5.96 1.92
N MET A 68 -6.78 5.67 0.63
CA MET A 68 -5.74 6.28 -0.19
C MET A 68 -6.25 7.48 -1.00
N SER A 69 -7.54 7.80 -0.97
CA SER A 69 -8.13 8.85 -1.81
C SER A 69 -7.61 10.25 -1.48
N ASP A 70 -7.27 10.48 -0.21
CA ASP A 70 -6.65 11.72 0.27
C ASP A 70 -5.17 11.82 -0.11
N LEU A 71 -4.55 10.70 -0.49
CA LEU A 71 -3.18 10.68 -0.99
C LEU A 71 -3.19 11.02 -2.48
N ASN A 72 -2.48 12.09 -2.84
CA ASN A 72 -2.05 12.34 -4.21
C ASN A 72 -0.56 12.00 -4.35
N PRO A 73 -0.20 10.70 -4.46
CA PRO A 73 1.20 10.28 -4.49
C PRO A 73 1.88 10.65 -5.82
N GLY A 74 1.11 10.90 -6.88
CA GLY A 74 1.54 11.41 -8.17
C GLY A 74 0.80 10.78 -9.35
N SER A 75 1.45 10.67 -10.51
CA SER A 75 0.77 10.27 -11.76
C SER A 75 0.57 8.77 -11.94
N GLU A 76 1.27 7.94 -11.18
CA GLU A 76 1.18 6.49 -11.33
C GLU A 76 0.04 5.90 -10.48
N PRO A 77 -0.72 4.93 -11.03
CA PRO A 77 -1.80 4.30 -10.30
C PRO A 77 -1.27 3.45 -9.16
N THR A 78 -1.90 3.57 -7.99
CA THR A 78 -1.65 2.65 -6.88
C THR A 78 -2.14 1.26 -7.27
N THR A 79 -1.27 0.26 -7.12
CA THR A 79 -1.61 -1.14 -7.36
C THR A 79 -1.84 -1.84 -6.03
N VAL A 80 -2.99 -2.50 -5.90
CA VAL A 80 -3.33 -3.29 -4.71
C VAL A 80 -3.44 -4.76 -5.10
N THR A 81 -2.73 -5.64 -4.38
CA THR A 81 -2.73 -7.08 -4.63
C THR A 81 -3.18 -7.82 -3.37
N TYR A 82 -4.15 -8.71 -3.54
CA TYR A 82 -4.67 -9.57 -2.48
C TYR A 82 -4.14 -10.98 -2.65
N GLN A 83 -3.53 -11.51 -1.60
CA GLN A 83 -2.95 -12.84 -1.59
C GLN A 83 -3.44 -13.62 -0.38
N CYS A 84 -3.76 -14.88 -0.61
CA CYS A 84 -4.18 -15.83 0.41
C CYS A 84 -3.09 -16.89 0.58
N GLU A 85 -2.74 -17.21 1.82
CA GLU A 85 -1.80 -18.29 2.14
C GLU A 85 -2.53 -19.63 2.13
N TYR A 86 -2.10 -20.50 1.23
CA TYR A 86 -2.54 -21.88 1.10
C TYR A 86 -1.36 -22.83 1.39
N PRO A 87 -1.61 -24.16 1.54
CA PRO A 87 -0.54 -25.12 1.80
C PRO A 87 0.60 -25.13 0.76
N PHE A 88 0.33 -24.66 -0.45
CA PHE A 88 1.29 -24.56 -1.56
C PHE A 88 1.94 -23.17 -1.70
N GLY A 89 1.65 -22.23 -0.78
CA GLY A 89 2.19 -20.87 -0.76
C GLY A 89 1.15 -19.78 -0.94
N TYR A 90 1.60 -18.55 -1.19
CA TYR A 90 0.73 -17.40 -1.45
C TYR A 90 0.22 -17.43 -2.89
N ALA A 91 -1.09 -17.36 -3.06
CA ALA A 91 -1.74 -17.22 -4.35
C ALA A 91 -2.85 -16.15 -4.28
N THR A 92 -3.44 -15.81 -5.42
CA THR A 92 -4.65 -14.98 -5.44
C THR A 92 -5.77 -15.69 -4.68
N CYS A 93 -6.55 -14.94 -3.91
CA CYS A 93 -7.72 -15.48 -3.22
C CYS A 93 -8.79 -15.87 -4.25
N ASP A 94 -8.89 -17.16 -4.56
CA ASP A 94 -9.79 -17.71 -5.59
C ASP A 94 -11.09 -18.30 -5.01
N GLY A 95 -11.18 -18.30 -3.68
CA GLY A 95 -12.30 -18.79 -2.90
C GLY A 95 -12.55 -20.29 -2.99
N ARG A 96 -11.53 -21.10 -3.30
CA ARG A 96 -11.66 -22.57 -3.36
C ARG A 96 -11.33 -23.25 -2.05
N ASN A 97 -10.45 -22.65 -1.26
CA ASN A 97 -9.97 -23.19 -0.01
C ASN A 97 -9.95 -22.11 1.06
N THR A 98 -10.00 -22.53 2.32
CA THR A 98 -9.86 -21.64 3.45
C THR A 98 -8.38 -21.27 3.62
N PRO A 99 -8.03 -19.98 3.55
CA PRO A 99 -6.65 -19.56 3.72
C PRO A 99 -6.23 -19.62 5.20
N LYS A 100 -4.93 -19.79 5.44
CA LYS A 100 -4.36 -19.68 6.80
C LYS A 100 -4.17 -18.23 7.20
N SER A 101 -3.76 -17.40 6.25
CA SER A 101 -3.56 -15.97 6.41
C SER A 101 -3.91 -15.24 5.12
N VAL A 102 -4.24 -13.96 5.23
CA VAL A 102 -4.47 -13.05 4.10
C VAL A 102 -3.41 -11.97 4.13
N ARG A 103 -2.81 -11.71 2.97
CA ARG A 103 -1.81 -10.68 2.74
C ARG A 103 -2.32 -9.66 1.73
N VAL A 104 -2.27 -8.40 2.09
CA VAL A 104 -2.60 -7.27 1.21
C VAL A 104 -1.33 -6.49 0.95
N LEU A 105 -1.01 -6.30 -0.33
CA LEU A 105 0.13 -5.52 -0.78
C LEU A 105 -0.38 -4.26 -1.47
N VAL A 106 0.04 -3.10 -0.98
CA VAL A 106 -0.23 -1.80 -1.56
C VAL A 106 1.08 -1.25 -2.09
N ARG A 107 1.12 -1.05 -3.41
CA ARG A 107 2.24 -0.44 -4.12
C ARG A 107 1.83 0.92 -4.63
N THR A 108 2.55 1.95 -4.21
CA THR A 108 2.33 3.33 -4.64
C THR A 108 3.67 3.98 -4.98
N SER A 109 3.69 5.04 -5.78
CA SER A 109 4.90 5.80 -6.02
C SER A 109 4.72 7.27 -5.67
N MET A 110 5.66 7.80 -4.90
CA MET A 110 5.68 9.20 -4.48
C MET A 110 6.60 10.01 -5.38
N PHE A 111 6.09 11.11 -5.92
CA PHE A 111 6.88 12.10 -6.67
C PHE A 111 7.20 13.31 -5.78
N ASP A 112 8.45 13.77 -5.84
CA ASP A 112 8.83 15.03 -5.21
C ASP A 112 8.69 16.19 -6.20
N THR A 113 7.67 17.00 -6.00
CA THR A 113 7.39 18.21 -6.78
C THR A 113 7.99 19.47 -6.17
N ILE A 114 8.51 19.41 -4.93
CA ILE A 114 8.96 20.58 -4.17
C ILE A 114 10.46 20.76 -4.33
N PHE A 115 11.23 19.68 -4.22
CA PHE A 115 12.69 19.71 -4.31
C PHE A 115 13.23 18.77 -5.39
N ALA A 116 12.47 18.55 -6.47
CA ALA A 116 12.82 17.65 -7.57
C ALA A 116 14.30 17.76 -8.03
N ASN A 117 14.82 18.99 -8.15
CA ASN A 117 16.20 19.25 -8.58
C ASN A 117 17.28 18.77 -7.61
N PHE A 118 16.92 18.52 -6.34
CA PHE A 118 17.83 18.05 -5.30
C PHE A 118 17.59 16.58 -4.96
N THR A 119 16.37 16.09 -5.15
CA THR A 119 15.96 14.74 -4.77
C THR A 119 15.95 13.77 -5.95
N SER A 120 16.05 14.25 -7.20
CA SER A 120 16.08 13.42 -8.42
C SER A 120 17.17 12.34 -8.40
N ASP A 121 18.29 12.58 -7.71
CA ASP A 121 19.37 11.59 -7.59
C ASP A 121 19.00 10.42 -6.66
N PHE A 122 17.96 10.58 -5.83
CA PHE A 122 17.49 9.58 -4.87
C PHE A 122 16.22 8.84 -5.33
N VAL A 123 15.62 9.24 -6.45
CA VAL A 123 14.39 8.64 -6.99
C VAL A 123 14.53 8.32 -8.47
N ASP A 124 13.98 7.18 -8.86
CA ASP A 124 13.91 6.78 -10.26
C ASP A 124 12.90 7.65 -11.04
N VAL A 125 12.86 7.52 -12.37
CA VAL A 125 11.95 8.27 -13.26
C VAL A 125 10.46 8.09 -12.87
N ASN A 126 10.15 6.99 -12.19
CA ASN A 126 8.81 6.64 -11.69
C ASN A 126 8.51 7.12 -10.26
N GLY A 127 9.41 7.92 -9.68
CA GLY A 127 9.34 8.36 -8.27
C GLY A 127 9.84 7.32 -7.28
N LEU A 128 9.64 7.58 -5.99
CA LEU A 128 9.98 6.66 -4.91
C LEU A 128 8.89 5.59 -4.81
N VAL A 129 9.20 4.36 -5.19
CA VAL A 129 8.26 3.23 -5.06
C VAL A 129 8.19 2.79 -3.60
N LEU A 130 7.00 2.88 -3.02
CA LEU A 130 6.67 2.45 -1.67
C LEU A 130 5.84 1.17 -1.76
N ASN A 131 6.28 0.12 -1.07
CA ASN A 131 5.57 -1.15 -0.99
C ASN A 131 5.21 -1.42 0.47
N ALA A 132 3.93 -1.33 0.81
CA ALA A 132 3.42 -1.72 2.11
C ALA A 132 2.77 -3.10 1.98
N ALA A 133 3.19 -4.05 2.81
CA ALA A 133 2.60 -5.39 2.85
C ALA A 133 2.16 -5.70 4.27
N VAL A 134 0.90 -6.08 4.43
CA VAL A 134 0.34 -6.50 5.72
C VAL A 134 -0.25 -7.89 5.59
N THR A 135 0.13 -8.77 6.50
CA THR A 135 -0.40 -10.13 6.60
C THR A 135 -1.18 -10.26 7.90
N MET A 136 -2.38 -10.82 7.83
CA MET A 136 -3.22 -11.13 8.98
C MET A 136 -3.61 -12.60 8.99
N PRO A 137 -3.66 -13.25 10.16
CA PRO A 137 -4.23 -14.59 10.27
C PRO A 137 -5.71 -14.55 9.87
N TYR A 138 -6.18 -15.58 9.17
CA TYR A 138 -7.60 -15.72 8.88
C TYR A 138 -8.32 -16.26 10.12
N VAL A 139 -9.39 -15.57 10.55
CA VAL A 139 -10.03 -15.81 11.87
C VAL A 139 -11.54 -16.01 11.81
N ALA A 140 -12.13 -16.06 10.61
CA ALA A 140 -13.56 -16.27 10.50
C ALA A 140 -13.99 -17.68 10.95
N ASN A 141 -15.03 -17.73 11.76
CA ASN A 141 -15.71 -18.96 12.22
C ASN A 141 -16.87 -19.35 11.29
#